data_AF-A0A9D8JKV2-F1
#
_entry.id   AF-A0A9D8JKV2-F1
#
_cell.length_a   1.000
_cell.length_b   1.000
_cell.length_c   1.000
_cell.angle_alpha   90.00
_cell.angle_beta   90.00
_cell.angle_gamma   90.00
#
_symmetry.space_group_name_H-M   'P 1'
#
loop_
_entity.id
_entity.type
_entity.pdbx_description
1 polymer ?
#
loop_
_entity_poly.entity_id
_entity_poly.type
_entity_poly.pdbx_seq_one_letter_code
_entity_poly.pdbx_strand_id
1 'polypeptide(L)'
;MRFPDGIQVRINGLDEIMAELYSEGRQPNQETAEELLDRLEKSNNYIPPSARHEYKSVLLKEYSEYIKDKKDQTKLRRGGY
;
A
#
# COMPACT_ATOMS: atom_id res chain seq x y z
N MET A 1 -0.21 -11.40 -1.83
CA MET A 1 -1.03 -11.03 -0.67
C MET A 1 -2.30 -11.87 -0.62
N ARG A 2 -2.73 -12.35 0.55
CA ARG A 2 -4.08 -12.91 0.77
C ARG A 2 -4.77 -12.02 1.79
N PHE A 3 -5.90 -11.44 1.42
CA PHE A 3 -6.73 -10.70 2.37
C PHE A 3 -7.53 -11.71 3.23
N PRO A 4 -8.04 -11.30 4.41
CA PRO A 4 -8.77 -12.19 5.34
C PRO A 4 -10.02 -12.84 4.75
N ASP A 5 -10.56 -12.29 3.65
CA ASP A 5 -11.67 -12.84 2.88
C ASP A 5 -11.28 -14.03 1.99
N GLY A 6 -10.01 -14.44 1.99
CA GLY A 6 -9.50 -15.51 1.15
C GLY A 6 -9.42 -15.13 -0.34
N ILE A 7 -9.74 -13.88 -0.70
CA ILE A 7 -9.61 -13.40 -2.06
C ILE A 7 -8.12 -13.07 -2.26
N GLN A 8 -7.50 -13.81 -3.17
CA GLN A 8 -6.28 -13.36 -3.82
C GLN A 8 -6.66 -12.20 -4.74
N VAL A 9 -6.95 -11.04 -4.16
CA VAL A 9 -7.21 -9.83 -4.92
C VAL A 9 -5.86 -9.45 -5.50
N ARG A 10 -5.64 -9.72 -6.78
CA ARG A 10 -4.73 -8.86 -7.55
C ARG A 10 -5.42 -7.51 -7.57
N ILE A 11 -5.10 -6.69 -6.56
CA ILE A 11 -5.57 -5.32 -6.52
C ILE A 11 -4.90 -4.63 -7.70
N ASN A 12 -5.67 -4.39 -8.75
CA ASN A 12 -5.16 -3.73 -9.94
C ASN A 12 -4.75 -2.31 -9.54
N GLY A 13 -3.48 -1.96 -9.80
CA GLY A 13 -2.94 -0.63 -9.52
C GLY A 13 -2.45 -0.41 -8.09
N LEU A 14 -2.42 -1.42 -7.21
CA LEU A 14 -1.90 -1.21 -5.83
C LEU A 14 -0.44 -0.75 -5.83
N ASP A 15 0.42 -1.39 -6.64
CA ASP A 15 1.82 -1.02 -6.75
C ASP A 15 2.00 0.40 -7.30
N GLU A 16 1.15 0.81 -8.25
CA GLU A 16 1.16 2.15 -8.82
C GLU A 16 0.74 3.19 -7.79
N ILE A 17 -0.34 2.94 -7.05
CA ILE A 17 -0.83 3.83 -5.99
C ILE A 17 0.21 3.93 -4.85
N MET A 18 0.83 2.82 -4.44
CA MET A 18 1.90 2.84 -3.45
C MET A 18 3.12 3.63 -3.95
N ALA A 19 3.47 3.52 -5.24
CA ALA A 19 4.55 4.29 -5.83
C ALA A 19 4.24 5.79 -5.90
N GLU A 20 3.00 6.18 -6.21
CA GLU A 20 2.54 7.57 -6.19
C GLU A 20 2.63 8.15 -4.78
N LEU A 21 2.02 7.49 -3.80
CA LEU A 21 2.03 7.96 -2.41
C LEU A 21 3.45 8.04 -1.84
N TYR A 22 4.31 7.10 -2.21
CA TYR A 22 5.73 7.15 -1.85
C TYR A 22 6.44 8.34 -2.49
N SER A 23 6.14 8.66 -3.75
CA SER A 23 6.70 9.81 -4.46
C SER A 23 6.20 11.14 -3.89
N GLU A 24 4.97 11.17 -3.38
CA GLU A 24 4.41 12.29 -2.60
C GLU A 24 5.05 12.42 -1.20
N GLY A 25 5.85 11.45 -0.75
CA GLY A 25 6.48 11.44 0.57
C GLY A 25 5.52 11.08 1.71
N ARG A 26 4.40 10.42 1.40
CA ARG A 26 3.40 10.01 2.40
C ARG A 26 3.99 8.99 3.37
N GLN A 27 3.75 9.20 4.66
CA GLN A 27 4.19 8.31 5.73
C GLN A 27 3.20 7.16 5.92
N PRO A 28 3.63 5.98 6.40
CA PRO A 28 2.72 4.86 6.66
C PRO A 28 1.92 5.13 7.94
N ASN A 29 0.89 5.97 7.82
CA ASN A 29 -0.05 6.34 8.87
C ASN A 29 -1.51 6.02 8.46
N GLN A 30 -2.45 6.23 9.38
CA GLN A 30 -3.87 5.95 9.12
C GLN A 30 -4.46 6.78 7.96
N GLU A 31 -4.04 8.03 7.81
CA GLU A 31 -4.44 8.90 6.69
C GLU A 31 -4.05 8.27 5.34
N THR A 32 -2.84 7.71 5.25
CA THR A 32 -2.37 7.06 4.03
C THR A 32 -3.09 5.75 3.76
N ALA A 33 -3.50 5.01 4.81
CA ALA A 33 -4.35 3.83 4.66
C ALA A 33 -5.75 4.18 4.13
N GLU A 34 -6.29 5.33 4.54
CA GLU A 34 -7.55 5.87 4.00
C GLU A 34 -7.43 6.28 2.54
N GLU A 35 -6.37 7.01 2.20
CA GLU A 35 -6.10 7.41 0.83
C GLU A 35 -5.88 6.20 -0.10
N LEU A 36 -5.16 5.18 0.37
CA LEU A 36 -5.01 3.90 -0.33
C LEU A 36 -6.38 3.28 -0.61
N LEU A 37 -7.23 3.16 0.41
CA LEU A 37 -8.57 2.59 0.29
C LEU A 37 -9.40 3.37 -0.75
N ASP A 38 -9.41 4.70 -0.67
CA ASP A 38 -10.19 5.57 -1.57
C ASP A 38 -9.70 5.48 -3.03
N ARG A 39 -8.38 5.47 -3.26
CA ARG A 39 -7.81 5.29 -4.61
C ARG A 39 -8.12 3.91 -5.17
N LEU A 40 -8.17 2.88 -4.32
CA LEU A 40 -8.55 1.52 -4.72
C LEU A 40 -10.02 1.42 -5.12
N GLU A 41 -10.92 2.01 -4.33
CA GLU A 41 -12.34 2.08 -4.67
C GLU A 41 -12.58 2.84 -5.99
N LYS A 42 -11.87 3.95 -6.20
CA LYS A 42 -11.89 4.72 -7.47
C LYS A 42 -11.36 3.92 -8.66
N SER A 43 -10.47 2.96 -8.42
CA SER A 43 -9.90 2.07 -9.44
C SER A 43 -10.77 0.84 -9.75
N ASN A 44 -12.07 0.90 -9.44
CA ASN A 44 -13.05 -0.19 -9.62
C ASN A 44 -12.77 -1.44 -8.75
N ASN A 45 -12.04 -1.33 -7.64
CA ASN A 45 -11.94 -2.42 -6.68
C ASN A 45 -13.12 -2.39 -5.71
N TYR A 46 -13.82 -3.53 -5.55
CA TYR A 46 -14.87 -3.64 -4.54
C TYR A 46 -14.26 -3.95 -3.17
N ILE A 47 -14.50 -3.07 -2.21
CA ILE A 47 -14.10 -3.26 -0.82
C ILE A 47 -15.37 -3.33 0.05
N PRO A 48 -15.66 -4.48 0.67
CA PRO A 48 -16.80 -4.60 1.57
C PRO A 48 -16.68 -3.61 2.74
N PRO A 49 -17.75 -2.83 3.07
CA PRO A 49 -17.72 -1.91 4.20
C PRO A 49 -17.34 -2.58 5.53
N SER A 50 -17.75 -3.83 5.73
CA SER A 50 -17.41 -4.65 6.89
C SER A 50 -15.93 -5.01 6.98
N ALA A 51 -15.24 -5.09 5.85
CA ALA A 51 -13.82 -5.45 5.76
C ALA A 51 -12.91 -4.21 5.67
N ARG A 52 -13.47 -2.99 5.55
CA ARG A 52 -12.66 -1.75 5.40
C ARG A 52 -11.61 -1.58 6.49
N HIS A 53 -11.92 -1.94 7.74
CA HIS A 53 -10.96 -1.84 8.83
C HIS A 53 -9.77 -2.80 8.64
N GLU A 54 -10.04 -4.05 8.30
CA GLU A 54 -9.00 -5.05 8.03
C GLU A 54 -8.17 -4.68 6.80
N TYR A 55 -8.83 -4.19 5.74
CA TYR A 55 -8.17 -3.69 4.54
C TYR A 55 -7.19 -2.55 4.87
N LYS A 56 -7.61 -1.55 5.65
CA LYS A 56 -6.71 -0.47 6.09
C LYS A 56 -5.48 -1.01 6.81
N SER A 57 -5.64 -1.95 7.74
CA SER A 57 -4.52 -2.54 8.47
C SER A 57 -3.55 -3.30 7.55
N VAL A 58 -4.08 -4.05 6.58
CA VAL A 58 -3.29 -4.81 5.63
C VAL A 58 -2.55 -3.89 4.65
N LEU A 59 -3.26 -2.92 4.07
CA LEU A 59 -2.68 -1.94 3.14
C LEU A 59 -1.57 -1.11 3.80
N LEU A 60 -1.78 -0.70 5.06
CA LEU A 60 -0.77 0.04 5.81
C LEU A 60 0.49 -0.79 6.05
N LYS A 61 0.32 -2.09 6.33
CA LYS A 61 1.43 -3.02 6.51
C LYS A 61 2.23 -3.16 5.20
N GLU A 62 1.56 -3.40 4.07
CA GLU A 62 2.25 -3.50 2.77
C GLU A 62 2.96 -2.22 2.39
N TYR A 63 2.32 -1.07 2.57
CA TYR A 63 2.94 0.21 2.26
C TYR A 63 4.18 0.49 3.14
N SER A 64 4.13 0.09 4.40
CA SER A 64 5.28 0.17 5.31
C SER A 64 6.43 -0.75 4.86
N GLU A 65 6.13 -1.97 4.41
CA GLU A 65 7.11 -2.90 3.83
C GLU A 65 7.69 -2.34 2.52
N TYR A 66 6.85 -1.80 1.64
CA TYR A 66 7.27 -1.14 0.39
C TYR A 66 8.25 0.02 0.64
N ILE A 67 7.94 0.90 1.60
CA ILE A 67 8.82 2.01 1.98
C ILE A 67 10.17 1.50 2.49
N LYS A 68 10.18 0.45 3.31
CA LYS A 68 11.42 -0.14 3.85
C LYS A 68 12.28 -0.70 2.72
N ASP A 69 11.69 -1.49 1.82
CA ASP A 69 12.39 -2.05 0.67
C ASP A 69 12.97 -0.95 -0.23
N LYS A 70 12.23 0.13 -0.49
CA LYS A 70 12.72 1.28 -1.26
C LYS A 70 13.84 2.04 -0.54
N LYS A 71 13.75 2.22 0.77
CA LYS A 71 14.82 2.85 1.58
C LYS A 71 16.08 2.01 1.57
N ASP A 72 15.96 0.70 1.68
CA ASP A 72 17.11 -0.21 1.70
C ASP A 72 17.77 -0.29 0.32
N GLN A 73 17.00 -0.33 -0.78
CA GLN A 73 17.54 -0.17 -2.14
C GLN A 73 18.23 1.18 -2.35
N THR A 74 17.68 2.25 -1.78
CA THR A 74 18.28 3.60 -1.87
C THR A 74 19.59 3.69 -1.09
N LYS A 75 19.70 2.98 0.04
CA LYS A 75 20.95 2.87 0.82
C LYS A 75 21.99 2.02 0.11
N LEU A 76 21.60 0.88 -0.46
CA LEU A 76 22.52 0.00 -1.20
C LEU A 76 23.18 0.73 -2.38
N ARG A 77 22.42 1.56 -3.11
CA ARG A 77 22.94 2.36 -4.24
C ARG A 77 23.89 3.49 -3.84
N ARG A 78 23.85 3.92 -2.57
CA ARG A 78 24.71 5.00 -2.03
C ARG A 78 25.95 4.49 -1.29
N GLY A 79 26.06 3.17 -1.08
CA GLY A 79 27.15 2.54 -0.33
C GLY A 79 28.29 1.99 -1.18
N GLY A 80 28.32 2.23 -2.49
CA GLY A 80 29.44 1.86 -3.34
C GLY A 80 30.54 2.93 -3.29
N TYR A 81 31.45 2.81 -2.32
CA TYR A 81 32.75 3.49 -2.30
C TYR A 81 33.85 2.46 -2.48
#